data_AF-A0A7S1NXV6-F1
#
_entry.id   AF-A0A7S1NXV6-F1
#
_cell.length_a   1.000
_cell.length_b   1.000
_cell.length_c   1.000
_cell.angle_alpha   90.00
_cell.angle_beta   90.00
_cell.angle_gamma   90.00
#
_symmetry.space_group_name_H-M   'P 1'
#
loop_
_entity.id
_entity.type
_entity.pdbx_description
1 polymer ?
#
loop_
_entity_poly.entity_id
_entity_poly.type
_entity_poly.pdbx_seq_one_letter_code
_entity_poly.pdbx_strand_id
1 'polypeptide(L)'
;HPPNQPSISASAHRSSMDLPLTYSGREVLLAWRVEHSGRLTHWLTIAAKLVLLASHGLWLYALALRQDGVISWRWSYVFLPAWIGDVLCLAILLISWFASCPYIRLCLNEHTTRIGSDDNPSVLTEILPEIFLAMLGFFFVLLILASESLLCQFLASAQKSAMLVSMFVFGVSLLCGCHGLCLKSDSAHVYGLLGLDGLVTLALLLGVREFDWPVSLIAMPSVVAAFCFLVCAGRDYKRSADVLVREEKILRILESVFLLCILSAAASTYFTLLNKDPADRRFSRDGFVVAFSMVVISVVRGVLAYKEIQLGEVSARRLRVMPQPEPTRRSLFFEIGGSRRTVTPRSPSRPSSELQ
;
A
#
# COMPACT_ATOMS: atom_id res chain seq x y z
N HIS A 1 -39.47 -22.66 77.36
CA HIS A 1 -38.88 -21.31 77.30
C HIS A 1 -37.53 -21.39 76.62
N PRO A 2 -37.17 -20.45 75.73
CA PRO A 2 -37.70 -20.18 74.39
C PRO A 2 -36.63 -20.55 73.30
N PRO A 3 -36.84 -20.26 71.99
CA PRO A 3 -36.10 -20.85 70.86
C PRO A 3 -34.89 -20.00 70.44
N ASN A 4 -33.94 -20.60 69.70
CA ASN A 4 -32.92 -19.87 68.96
C ASN A 4 -32.85 -20.37 67.51
N GLN A 5 -33.57 -19.67 66.63
CA GLN A 5 -33.28 -19.59 65.20
C GLN A 5 -32.30 -18.42 64.97
N PRO A 6 -31.23 -18.58 64.18
CA PRO A 6 -30.49 -17.44 63.65
C PRO A 6 -31.20 -16.86 62.42
N SER A 7 -31.46 -15.55 62.48
CA SER A 7 -31.95 -14.69 61.42
C SER A 7 -30.94 -14.56 60.29
N ILE A 8 -31.32 -14.97 59.07
CA ILE A 8 -30.62 -14.64 57.82
C ILE A 8 -31.20 -13.31 57.31
N SER A 9 -30.49 -12.22 57.54
CA SER A 9 -30.74 -10.94 56.87
C SER A 9 -29.92 -10.87 55.58
N ALA A 10 -30.51 -11.28 54.46
CA ALA A 10 -29.97 -11.05 53.13
C ALA A 10 -30.71 -9.86 52.49
N SER A 11 -30.20 -8.65 52.72
CA SER A 11 -30.60 -7.46 51.96
C SER A 11 -29.89 -7.47 50.60
N ALA A 12 -30.42 -8.27 49.66
CA ALA A 12 -30.02 -8.20 48.27
C ALA A 12 -30.70 -6.99 47.60
N HIS A 13 -30.03 -5.85 47.63
CA HIS A 13 -30.32 -4.72 46.75
C HIS A 13 -29.97 -5.15 45.31
N ARG A 14 -30.90 -5.80 44.60
CA ARG A 14 -30.85 -5.91 43.14
C ARG A 14 -31.19 -4.53 42.58
N SER A 15 -30.14 -3.75 42.35
CA SER A 15 -30.15 -2.71 41.32
C SER A 15 -30.37 -3.43 39.99
N SER A 16 -31.61 -3.40 39.50
CA SER A 16 -31.94 -3.68 38.11
C SER A 16 -31.24 -2.61 37.28
N MET A 17 -30.05 -2.97 36.79
CA MET A 17 -29.46 -2.28 35.65
C MET A 17 -30.39 -2.53 34.48
N ASP A 18 -31.27 -1.56 34.22
CA ASP A 18 -32.04 -1.44 32.99
C ASP A 18 -31.05 -1.24 31.84
N LEU A 19 -30.49 -2.34 31.36
CA LEU A 19 -29.91 -2.44 30.03
C LEU A 19 -31.08 -2.39 29.05
N PRO A 20 -31.16 -1.40 28.14
CA PRO A 20 -32.10 -1.46 27.03
C PRO A 20 -31.63 -2.57 26.08
N LEU A 21 -32.06 -3.80 26.38
CA LEU A 21 -31.84 -5.02 25.62
C LEU A 21 -32.89 -5.13 24.52
N THR A 22 -32.81 -4.24 23.52
CA THR A 22 -33.41 -4.46 22.20
C THR A 22 -32.55 -3.80 21.12
N TYR A 23 -31.28 -4.18 21.03
CA TYR A 23 -30.60 -4.10 19.73
C TYR A 23 -31.30 -5.11 18.81
N SER A 24 -32.05 -4.61 17.85
CA SER A 24 -32.76 -5.46 16.88
C SER A 24 -31.73 -6.32 16.15
N GLY A 25 -31.97 -7.63 15.96
CA GLY A 25 -31.06 -8.49 15.18
C GLY A 25 -30.78 -7.94 13.77
N ARG A 26 -31.65 -7.06 13.26
CA ARG A 26 -31.47 -6.28 12.04
C ARG A 26 -30.30 -5.28 12.14
N GLU A 27 -30.12 -4.62 13.27
CA GLU A 27 -29.02 -3.66 13.53
C GLU A 27 -27.68 -4.38 13.66
N VAL A 28 -27.66 -5.57 14.26
CA VAL A 28 -26.46 -6.41 14.35
C VAL A 28 -26.06 -6.95 12.97
N LEU A 29 -27.02 -7.41 12.17
CA LEU A 29 -26.79 -7.85 10.79
C LEU A 29 -26.38 -6.69 9.86
N LEU A 30 -26.94 -5.50 10.08
CA LEU A 30 -26.53 -4.27 9.39
C LEU A 30 -25.09 -3.91 9.77
N ALA A 31 -24.77 -3.81 11.06
CA ALA A 31 -23.43 -3.50 11.55
C ALA A 31 -22.37 -4.49 11.00
N TRP A 32 -22.65 -5.79 11.01
CA TRP A 32 -21.76 -6.80 10.45
C TRP A 32 -21.55 -6.65 8.94
N ARG A 33 -22.63 -6.44 8.18
CA ARG A 33 -22.57 -6.24 6.72
C ARG A 33 -21.82 -4.96 6.33
N VAL A 34 -21.92 -3.94 7.17
CA VAL A 34 -21.30 -2.61 7.04
C VAL A 34 -19.80 -2.67 7.30
N GLU A 35 -19.38 -3.26 8.41
CA GLU A 35 -17.97 -3.49 8.77
C GLU A 35 -17.25 -4.37 7.74
N HIS A 36 -17.99 -5.30 7.13
CA HIS A 36 -17.47 -6.21 6.11
C HIS A 36 -17.26 -5.51 4.76
N SER A 37 -18.21 -4.68 4.32
CA SER A 37 -18.16 -4.03 2.99
C SER A 37 -17.06 -2.96 2.89
N GLY A 38 -16.85 -2.17 3.95
CA GLY A 38 -15.76 -1.19 4.00
C GLY A 38 -14.37 -1.85 3.93
N ARG A 39 -14.14 -2.88 4.75
CA ARG A 39 -12.87 -3.63 4.76
C ARG A 39 -12.63 -4.42 3.48
N LEU A 40 -13.69 -4.91 2.84
CA LEU A 40 -13.58 -5.65 1.57
C LEU A 40 -13.00 -4.80 0.44
N THR A 41 -13.36 -3.52 0.37
CA THR A 41 -12.81 -2.59 -0.63
C THR A 41 -11.29 -2.50 -0.49
N HIS A 42 -10.81 -2.29 0.74
CA HIS A 42 -9.40 -2.24 1.08
C HIS A 42 -8.65 -3.53 0.75
N TRP A 43 -9.26 -4.69 1.07
CA TRP A 43 -8.72 -5.99 0.72
C TRP A 43 -8.51 -6.18 -0.77
N LEU A 44 -9.50 -5.75 -1.57
CA LEU A 44 -9.45 -5.88 -3.01
C LEU A 44 -8.41 -4.93 -3.63
N THR A 45 -8.28 -3.69 -3.14
CA THR A 45 -7.25 -2.76 -3.64
C THR A 45 -5.84 -3.26 -3.34
N ILE A 46 -5.61 -3.87 -2.18
CA ILE A 46 -4.34 -4.53 -1.86
C ILE A 46 -4.13 -5.75 -2.76
N ALA A 47 -5.13 -6.64 -2.89
CA ALA A 47 -5.03 -7.84 -3.71
C ALA A 47 -4.68 -7.51 -5.17
N ALA A 48 -5.28 -6.46 -5.75
CA ALA A 48 -4.97 -5.99 -7.10
C ALA A 48 -3.47 -5.66 -7.27
N LYS A 49 -2.88 -4.93 -6.32
CA LYS A 49 -1.44 -4.59 -6.33
C LYS A 49 -0.55 -5.83 -6.22
N LEU A 50 -0.94 -6.79 -5.39
CA LEU A 50 -0.19 -8.04 -5.16
C LEU A 50 -0.22 -8.96 -6.38
N VAL A 51 -1.37 -9.07 -7.04
CA VAL A 51 -1.55 -9.81 -8.30
C VAL A 51 -0.67 -9.20 -9.38
N LEU A 52 -0.72 -7.87 -9.53
CA LEU A 52 0.08 -7.16 -10.53
C LEU A 52 1.58 -7.40 -10.30
N LEU A 53 2.05 -7.30 -9.05
CA LEU A 53 3.45 -7.53 -8.71
C LEU A 53 3.89 -8.97 -9.03
N ALA A 54 3.09 -9.97 -8.63
CA ALA A 54 3.42 -11.37 -8.86
C ALA A 54 3.42 -11.74 -10.35
N SER A 55 2.42 -11.27 -11.10
CA SER A 55 2.30 -11.55 -12.54
C SER A 55 3.45 -10.94 -13.34
N HIS A 56 3.85 -9.71 -13.03
CA HIS A 56 4.96 -9.05 -13.70
C HIS A 56 6.30 -9.67 -13.33
N GLY A 57 6.47 -10.17 -12.10
CA GLY A 57 7.62 -10.99 -11.73
C GLY A 57 7.73 -12.23 -12.63
N LEU A 58 6.64 -12.97 -12.82
CA LEU A 58 6.61 -14.14 -13.69
C LEU A 58 6.87 -13.78 -15.16
N TRP A 59 6.35 -12.65 -15.64
CA TRP A 59 6.64 -12.14 -16.97
C TRP A 59 8.12 -11.83 -17.18
N LEU A 60 8.79 -11.19 -16.22
CA LEU A 60 10.24 -10.92 -16.29
C LEU A 60 11.06 -12.21 -16.38
N TYR A 61 10.65 -13.28 -15.69
CA TYR A 61 11.31 -14.58 -15.83
C TYR A 61 11.09 -15.19 -17.22
N ALA A 62 9.86 -15.14 -17.74
CA ALA A 62 9.58 -15.61 -19.10
C ALA A 62 10.39 -14.84 -20.15
N LEU A 63 10.53 -13.52 -19.97
CA LEU A 63 11.36 -12.65 -20.81
C LEU A 63 12.83 -13.08 -20.75
N ALA A 64 13.38 -13.32 -19.56
CA ALA A 64 14.75 -13.76 -19.37
C ALA A 64 15.03 -15.15 -19.98
N LEU A 65 14.11 -16.11 -19.83
CA LEU A 65 14.22 -17.43 -20.48
C LEU A 65 14.18 -17.33 -22.00
N ARG A 66 13.35 -16.43 -22.53
CA ARG A 66 13.26 -16.17 -23.98
C ARG A 66 14.55 -15.56 -24.50
N GLN A 67 15.12 -14.61 -23.77
CA GLN A 67 16.35 -13.93 -24.16
C GLN A 67 17.56 -14.87 -24.17
N ASP A 68 17.64 -15.81 -23.23
CA ASP A 68 18.67 -16.85 -23.18
C ASP A 68 18.43 -17.99 -24.19
N GLY A 69 17.35 -17.93 -24.98
CA GLY A 69 17.02 -18.96 -25.97
C GLY A 69 16.53 -20.29 -25.39
N VAL A 70 16.26 -20.36 -24.07
CA VAL A 70 15.75 -21.57 -23.40
C VAL A 70 14.36 -21.94 -23.91
N ILE A 71 13.54 -20.93 -24.19
CA ILE A 71 12.19 -21.11 -24.76
C ILE A 71 12.10 -20.51 -26.17
N SER A 72 11.56 -21.29 -27.11
CA SER A 72 11.35 -20.88 -28.50
C SER A 72 9.98 -20.21 -28.74
N TRP A 73 9.26 -19.85 -27.69
CA TRP A 73 7.86 -19.39 -27.74
C TRP A 73 7.66 -18.08 -28.52
N ARG A 74 6.47 -17.92 -29.10
CA ARG A 74 6.01 -16.64 -29.65
C ARG A 74 5.95 -15.59 -28.55
N TRP A 75 6.21 -14.32 -28.88
CA TRP A 75 6.16 -13.20 -27.92
C TRP A 75 4.84 -13.13 -27.14
N SER A 76 3.72 -13.44 -27.77
CA SER A 76 2.41 -13.50 -27.10
C SER A 76 2.37 -14.44 -25.90
N TYR A 77 3.08 -15.58 -25.94
CA TYR A 77 3.15 -16.51 -24.81
C TYR A 77 4.09 -16.02 -23.72
N VAL A 78 5.12 -15.25 -24.08
CA VAL A 78 6.03 -14.62 -23.11
C VAL A 78 5.28 -13.59 -22.27
N PHE A 79 4.38 -12.80 -22.89
CA PHE A 79 3.56 -11.78 -22.23
C PHE A 79 2.33 -12.31 -21.49
N LEU A 80 1.96 -13.59 -21.70
CA LEU A 80 0.75 -14.18 -21.12
C LEU A 80 0.64 -14.02 -19.59
N PRO A 81 1.71 -14.20 -18.78
CA PRO A 81 1.62 -13.98 -17.33
C PRO A 81 1.22 -12.55 -16.97
N ALA A 82 1.79 -11.54 -17.63
CA ALA A 82 1.46 -10.13 -17.39
C ALA A 82 0.00 -9.84 -17.75
N TRP A 83 -0.46 -10.24 -18.94
CA TRP A 83 -1.84 -10.02 -19.40
C TRP A 83 -2.89 -10.69 -18.50
N ILE A 84 -2.63 -11.91 -18.03
CA ILE A 84 -3.53 -12.58 -17.07
C ILE A 84 -3.59 -11.78 -15.77
N GLY A 85 -2.44 -11.30 -15.28
CA GLY A 85 -2.36 -10.46 -14.10
C GLY A 85 -3.07 -9.12 -14.25
N ASP A 86 -2.92 -8.45 -15.39
CA ASP A 86 -3.58 -7.18 -15.70
C ASP A 86 -5.10 -7.33 -15.74
N VAL A 87 -5.60 -8.34 -16.45
CA VAL A 87 -7.04 -8.63 -16.53
C VAL A 87 -7.60 -8.96 -15.14
N LEU A 88 -6.89 -9.76 -14.35
CA LEU A 88 -7.30 -10.07 -12.98
C LEU A 88 -7.26 -8.82 -12.08
N CYS A 89 -6.24 -7.98 -12.22
CA CYS A 89 -6.13 -6.71 -11.51
C CYS A 89 -7.29 -5.77 -11.84
N LEU A 90 -7.62 -5.59 -13.13
CA LEU A 90 -8.77 -4.81 -13.58
C LEU A 90 -10.08 -5.36 -13.03
N ALA A 91 -10.27 -6.68 -13.06
CA ALA A 91 -11.46 -7.31 -12.50
C ALA A 91 -11.59 -7.05 -10.99
N ILE A 92 -10.50 -7.18 -10.23
CA ILE A 92 -10.47 -6.92 -8.79
C ILE A 92 -10.78 -5.44 -8.50
N LEU A 93 -10.20 -4.49 -9.25
CA LEU A 93 -10.49 -3.05 -9.10
C LEU A 93 -11.95 -2.70 -9.44
N LEU A 94 -12.54 -3.36 -10.43
CA LEU A 94 -13.97 -3.21 -10.71
C LEU A 94 -14.82 -3.76 -9.56
N ILE A 95 -14.47 -4.93 -9.03
CA ILE A 95 -15.19 -5.53 -7.89
C ILE A 95 -15.03 -4.64 -6.64
N SER A 96 -13.87 -4.03 -6.41
CA SER A 96 -13.63 -3.14 -5.25
C SER A 96 -14.54 -1.92 -5.28
N TRP A 97 -14.82 -1.39 -6.47
CA TRP A 97 -15.81 -0.31 -6.62
C TRP A 97 -17.18 -0.73 -6.09
N PHE A 98 -17.69 -1.86 -6.56
CA PHE A 98 -19.01 -2.36 -6.16
C PHE A 98 -19.07 -2.79 -4.69
N ALA A 99 -17.94 -3.23 -4.11
CA ALA A 99 -17.85 -3.59 -2.70
C ALA A 99 -18.15 -2.41 -1.76
N SER A 100 -17.79 -1.19 -2.16
CA SER A 100 -17.99 0.03 -1.35
C SER A 100 -19.43 0.60 -1.40
N CYS A 101 -20.19 0.31 -2.46
CA CYS A 101 -21.51 0.91 -2.71
C CYS A 101 -22.55 0.66 -1.60
N PRO A 102 -22.67 -0.56 -1.01
CA PRO A 102 -23.64 -0.80 0.07
C PRO A 102 -23.37 0.05 1.31
N TYR A 103 -22.10 0.21 1.68
CA TYR A 103 -21.69 1.01 2.83
C TYR A 103 -21.96 2.50 2.58
N ILE A 104 -21.56 3.03 1.42
CA ILE A 104 -21.82 4.43 1.05
C ILE A 104 -23.33 4.72 1.06
N ARG A 105 -24.14 3.83 0.48
CA ARG A 105 -25.60 4.00 0.46
C ARG A 105 -26.19 4.05 1.87
N LEU A 106 -25.67 3.24 2.80
CA LEU A 106 -26.12 3.27 4.18
C LEU A 106 -25.75 4.58 4.87
N CYS A 107 -24.49 5.02 4.76
CA CYS A 107 -24.03 6.30 5.30
C CYS A 107 -24.84 7.49 4.77
N LEU A 108 -25.16 7.49 3.47
CA LEU A 108 -26.01 8.51 2.86
C LEU A 108 -27.45 8.49 3.40
N ASN A 109 -28.02 7.30 3.62
CA ASN A 109 -29.37 7.16 4.16
C ASN A 109 -29.47 7.60 5.62
N GLU A 110 -28.41 7.39 6.41
CA GLU A 110 -28.35 7.81 7.82
C GLU A 110 -27.85 9.25 8.00
N HIS A 111 -27.49 9.94 6.91
CA HIS A 111 -26.88 11.28 6.92
C HIS A 111 -25.63 11.37 7.82
N THR A 112 -24.87 10.28 7.92
CA THR A 112 -23.65 10.18 8.72
C THR A 112 -22.45 9.87 7.82
N THR A 113 -21.26 10.33 8.22
CA THR A 113 -20.01 10.07 7.49
C THR A 113 -19.38 8.71 7.84
N ARG A 114 -19.83 8.10 8.94
CA ARG A 114 -19.39 6.81 9.48
C ARG A 114 -20.55 6.18 10.25
N ILE A 115 -20.71 4.86 10.10
CA ILE A 115 -21.72 4.07 10.83
C ILE A 115 -21.00 2.94 11.56
N GLY A 116 -21.35 2.70 12.83
CA GLY A 116 -20.78 1.61 13.65
C GLY A 116 -19.66 2.05 14.57
N SER A 117 -18.68 1.18 14.83
CA SER A 117 -17.55 1.45 15.72
C SER A 117 -16.63 2.54 15.14
N ASP A 118 -15.84 3.18 16.01
CA ASP A 118 -14.82 4.15 15.61
C ASP A 118 -13.75 3.59 14.67
N ASP A 119 -13.67 2.25 14.55
CA ASP A 119 -12.77 1.55 13.64
C ASP A 119 -13.31 1.44 12.20
N ASN A 120 -14.57 1.82 11.94
CA ASN A 120 -15.12 1.78 10.58
C ASN A 120 -14.58 2.91 9.70
N PRO A 121 -14.32 2.65 8.40
CA PRO A 121 -13.73 3.66 7.54
C PRO A 121 -14.71 4.80 7.27
N SER A 122 -14.23 6.04 7.41
CA SER A 122 -15.03 7.23 7.08
C SER A 122 -15.21 7.35 5.56
N VAL A 123 -16.45 7.59 5.12
CA VAL A 123 -16.78 7.69 3.68
C VAL A 123 -15.97 8.79 3.01
N LEU A 124 -15.85 9.95 3.64
CA LEU A 124 -15.26 11.14 3.01
C LEU A 124 -13.74 11.14 3.05
N THR A 125 -13.14 10.60 4.12
CA THR A 125 -11.70 10.73 4.39
C THR A 125 -10.91 9.48 4.06
N GLU A 126 -11.54 8.31 3.97
CA GLU A 126 -10.86 7.03 3.73
C GLU A 126 -11.38 6.38 2.45
N ILE A 127 -12.69 6.14 2.36
CA ILE A 127 -13.29 5.40 1.22
C ILE A 127 -13.23 6.22 -0.06
N LEU A 128 -13.64 7.50 -0.05
CA LEU A 128 -13.67 8.31 -1.27
C LEU A 128 -12.26 8.50 -1.88
N PRO A 129 -11.21 8.83 -1.11
CA PRO A 129 -9.84 8.84 -1.63
C PRO A 129 -9.40 7.47 -2.15
N GLU A 130 -9.71 6.38 -1.46
CA GLU A 130 -9.36 5.03 -1.90
C GLU A 130 -10.03 4.67 -3.23
N ILE A 131 -11.31 5.01 -3.38
CA ILE A 131 -12.07 4.87 -4.62
C ILE A 131 -11.46 5.69 -5.75
N PHE A 132 -11.10 6.94 -5.48
CA PHE A 132 -10.45 7.81 -6.48
C PHE A 132 -9.10 7.22 -6.93
N LEU A 133 -8.30 6.75 -5.99
CA LEU A 133 -7.02 6.08 -6.28
C LEU A 133 -7.23 4.75 -7.02
N ALA A 134 -8.28 4.00 -6.73
CA ALA A 134 -8.63 2.77 -7.43
C ALA A 134 -9.05 3.04 -8.89
N MET A 135 -9.83 4.10 -9.15
CA MET A 135 -10.15 4.54 -10.51
C MET A 135 -8.89 4.94 -11.27
N LEU A 136 -8.01 5.72 -10.66
CA LEU A 136 -6.74 6.11 -11.27
C LEU A 136 -5.87 4.88 -11.56
N GLY A 137 -5.81 3.94 -10.62
CA GLY A 137 -5.16 2.65 -10.79
C GLY A 137 -5.75 1.82 -11.94
N PHE A 138 -7.07 1.83 -12.12
CA PHE A 138 -7.75 1.15 -13.22
C PHE A 138 -7.30 1.70 -14.59
N PHE A 139 -7.31 3.03 -14.76
CA PHE A 139 -6.79 3.66 -15.98
C PHE A 139 -5.30 3.37 -16.18
N PHE A 140 -4.53 3.37 -15.10
CA PHE A 140 -3.11 3.05 -15.16
C PHE A 140 -2.85 1.62 -15.66
N VAL A 141 -3.58 0.62 -15.16
CA VAL A 141 -3.46 -0.77 -15.62
C VAL A 141 -3.92 -0.93 -17.08
N LEU A 142 -4.96 -0.22 -17.51
CA LEU A 142 -5.33 -0.20 -18.94
C LEU A 142 -4.20 0.34 -19.82
N LEU A 143 -3.49 1.37 -19.35
CA LEU A 143 -2.35 1.91 -20.07
C LEU A 143 -1.18 0.92 -20.07
N ILE A 144 -0.92 0.21 -18.96
CA ILE A 144 0.08 -0.87 -18.92
C ILE A 144 -0.28 -1.93 -19.98
N LEU A 145 -1.49 -2.47 -19.95
CA LEU A 145 -1.93 -3.52 -20.88
C LEU A 145 -1.81 -3.09 -22.35
N ALA A 146 -2.17 -1.83 -22.65
CA ALA A 146 -2.00 -1.26 -23.98
C ALA A 146 -0.51 -1.15 -24.36
N SER A 147 0.33 -0.67 -23.45
CA SER A 147 1.78 -0.57 -23.65
C SER A 147 2.43 -1.94 -23.90
N GLU A 148 2.02 -2.96 -23.16
CA GLU A 148 2.50 -4.33 -23.31
C GLU A 148 2.04 -4.96 -24.61
N SER A 149 0.80 -4.72 -25.01
CA SER A 149 0.26 -5.18 -26.29
C SER A 149 1.04 -4.60 -27.47
N LEU A 150 1.35 -3.30 -27.41
CA LEU A 150 2.15 -2.61 -28.42
C LEU A 150 3.60 -3.10 -28.40
N LEU A 151 4.20 -3.31 -27.22
CA LEU A 151 5.54 -3.86 -27.08
C LEU A 151 5.62 -5.28 -27.64
N CYS A 152 4.64 -6.14 -27.35
CA CYS A 152 4.56 -7.49 -27.90
C CYS A 152 4.45 -7.48 -29.43
N GLN A 153 3.64 -6.58 -30.00
CA GLN A 153 3.53 -6.42 -31.46
C GLN A 153 4.84 -5.90 -32.08
N PHE A 154 5.50 -4.94 -31.43
CA PHE A 154 6.81 -4.45 -31.86
C PHE A 154 7.85 -5.57 -31.85
N LEU A 155 7.93 -6.36 -30.77
CA LEU A 155 8.85 -7.49 -30.69
C LEU A 155 8.54 -8.59 -31.72
N ALA A 156 7.27 -8.74 -32.10
CA ALA A 156 6.83 -9.71 -33.11
C ALA A 156 7.00 -9.24 -34.56
N SER A 157 7.08 -7.92 -34.81
CA SER A 157 7.15 -7.35 -36.16
C SER A 157 8.52 -6.72 -36.43
N ALA A 158 9.13 -7.00 -37.58
CA ALA A 158 10.42 -6.45 -37.96
C ALA A 158 10.36 -4.95 -38.40
N GLN A 159 9.34 -4.18 -38.00
CA GLN A 159 9.08 -2.81 -38.49
C GLN A 159 8.85 -1.75 -37.40
N LYS A 160 8.99 -0.49 -37.85
CA LYS A 160 9.18 0.81 -37.15
C LYS A 160 8.09 1.25 -36.14
N SER A 161 7.51 0.40 -35.30
CA SER A 161 6.56 0.85 -34.25
C SER A 161 7.23 1.33 -32.95
N ALA A 162 8.56 1.39 -32.90
CA ALA A 162 9.33 1.80 -31.73
C ALA A 162 8.91 3.16 -31.15
N MET A 163 8.57 4.15 -32.00
CA MET A 163 8.16 5.49 -31.53
C MET A 163 6.86 5.43 -30.72
N LEU A 164 5.88 4.66 -31.20
CA LEU A 164 4.57 4.53 -30.55
C LEU A 164 4.70 3.80 -29.20
N VAL A 165 5.50 2.72 -29.16
CA VAL A 165 5.84 2.01 -27.92
C VAL A 165 6.53 2.96 -26.93
N SER A 166 7.55 3.70 -27.37
CA SER A 166 8.27 4.66 -26.52
C SER A 166 7.35 5.77 -25.98
N MET A 167 6.42 6.30 -26.78
CA MET A 167 5.45 7.31 -26.31
C MET A 167 4.52 6.75 -25.24
N PHE A 168 4.07 5.51 -25.40
CA PHE A 168 3.17 4.88 -24.43
C PHE A 168 3.89 4.57 -23.11
N VAL A 169 5.11 4.04 -23.18
CA VAL A 169 5.96 3.82 -22.01
C VAL A 169 6.26 5.15 -21.31
N PHE A 170 6.60 6.21 -22.07
CA PHE A 170 6.80 7.56 -21.52
C PHE A 170 5.56 8.05 -20.76
N GLY A 171 4.37 7.93 -21.36
CA GLY A 171 3.12 8.35 -20.74
C GLY A 171 2.83 7.60 -19.44
N VAL A 172 3.01 6.28 -19.42
CA VAL A 172 2.84 5.45 -18.22
C VAL A 172 3.85 5.85 -17.13
N SER A 173 5.13 5.98 -17.47
CA SER A 173 6.17 6.36 -16.51
C SER A 173 5.98 7.77 -15.96
N LEU A 174 5.54 8.72 -16.81
CA LEU A 174 5.21 10.08 -16.40
C LEU A 174 4.03 10.10 -15.42
N LEU A 175 2.95 9.39 -15.72
CA LEU A 175 1.79 9.28 -14.85
C LEU A 175 2.15 8.64 -13.49
N CYS A 176 2.99 7.61 -13.49
CA CYS A 176 3.49 6.98 -12.27
C CYS A 176 4.35 7.96 -11.45
N GLY A 177 5.22 8.73 -12.11
CA GLY A 177 6.02 9.78 -11.49
C GLY A 177 5.16 10.89 -10.88
N CYS A 178 4.18 11.40 -11.65
CA CYS A 178 3.22 12.40 -11.19
C CYS A 178 2.38 11.89 -10.00
N HIS A 179 1.94 10.63 -10.03
CA HIS A 179 1.24 9.99 -8.90
C HIS A 179 2.11 10.03 -7.63
N GLY A 180 3.39 9.68 -7.74
CA GLY A 180 4.32 9.72 -6.61
C GLY A 180 4.70 11.11 -6.11
N LEU A 181 4.70 12.12 -6.98
CA LEU A 181 5.04 13.50 -6.63
C LEU A 181 3.84 14.29 -6.07
N CYS A 182 2.65 14.06 -6.62
CA CYS A 182 1.46 14.84 -6.29
C CYS A 182 0.68 14.28 -5.09
N LEU A 183 0.74 12.97 -4.83
CA LEU A 183 0.01 12.37 -3.72
C LEU A 183 0.89 12.26 -2.49
N LYS A 184 0.44 12.84 -1.38
CA LYS A 184 1.13 12.74 -0.09
C LYS A 184 0.69 11.47 0.64
N SER A 185 0.99 10.30 0.06
CA SER A 185 0.75 8.99 0.70
C SER A 185 2.04 8.38 1.20
N ASP A 186 1.96 7.51 2.21
CA ASP A 186 3.12 6.74 2.69
C ASP A 186 3.76 5.92 1.55
N SER A 187 2.98 5.52 0.53
CA SER A 187 3.48 4.82 -0.66
C SER A 187 3.95 5.72 -1.81
N ALA A 188 3.84 7.04 -1.69
CA ALA A 188 4.06 7.96 -2.81
C ALA A 188 5.49 7.92 -3.36
N HIS A 189 6.46 7.79 -2.46
CA HIS A 189 7.87 7.69 -2.82
C HIS A 189 8.15 6.45 -3.69
N VAL A 190 7.38 5.38 -3.54
CA VAL A 190 7.52 4.16 -4.36
C VAL A 190 7.10 4.41 -5.80
N TYR A 191 5.92 5.00 -6.00
CA TYR A 191 5.42 5.35 -7.34
C TYR A 191 6.31 6.40 -8.03
N GLY A 192 6.82 7.36 -7.26
CA GLY A 192 7.74 8.38 -7.78
C GLY A 192 9.05 7.77 -8.28
N LEU A 193 9.65 6.87 -7.50
CA LEU A 193 10.87 6.15 -7.88
C LEU A 193 10.65 5.27 -9.11
N LEU A 194 9.53 4.53 -9.18
CA LEU A 194 9.22 3.66 -10.31
C LEU A 194 8.97 4.47 -11.60
N GLY A 195 8.28 5.61 -11.50
CA GLY A 195 8.06 6.51 -12.62
C GLY A 195 9.36 7.11 -13.15
N LEU A 196 10.24 7.57 -12.25
CA LEU A 196 11.55 8.09 -12.60
C LEU A 196 12.45 7.00 -13.22
N ASP A 197 12.45 5.80 -12.66
CA ASP A 197 13.18 4.64 -13.21
C ASP A 197 12.78 4.39 -14.67
N GLY A 198 11.48 4.33 -14.96
CA GLY A 198 10.98 4.15 -16.33
C GLY A 198 11.36 5.30 -17.27
N LEU A 199 11.23 6.55 -16.82
CA LEU A 199 11.59 7.73 -17.64
C LEU A 199 13.08 7.77 -17.97
N VAL A 200 13.94 7.53 -16.98
CA VAL A 200 15.40 7.51 -17.18
C VAL A 200 15.79 6.32 -18.06
N THR A 201 15.21 5.15 -17.84
CA THR A 201 15.45 3.96 -18.68
C THR A 201 15.10 4.24 -20.14
N LEU A 202 13.97 4.89 -20.41
CA LEU A 202 13.57 5.27 -21.76
C LEU A 202 14.52 6.30 -22.38
N ALA A 203 14.93 7.31 -21.62
CA ALA A 203 15.89 8.31 -22.08
C ALA A 203 17.24 7.67 -22.44
N LEU A 204 17.73 6.73 -21.62
CA LEU A 204 18.95 5.98 -21.89
C LEU A 204 18.80 5.05 -23.09
N LEU A 205 17.65 4.41 -23.29
CA LEU A 205 17.36 3.61 -24.49
C LEU A 205 17.43 4.44 -25.77
N LEU A 206 16.86 5.65 -25.76
CA LEU A 206 16.98 6.60 -26.88
C LEU A 206 18.44 7.05 -27.07
N GLY A 207 19.16 7.28 -25.97
CA GLY A 207 20.58 7.58 -25.95
C GLY A 207 21.43 6.50 -26.64
N VAL A 208 21.22 5.24 -26.28
CA VAL A 208 21.90 4.08 -26.87
C VAL A 208 21.58 3.95 -28.36
N ARG A 209 20.34 4.24 -28.76
CA ARG A 209 19.91 4.11 -30.16
C ARG A 209 20.44 5.23 -31.08
N GLU A 210 20.39 6.47 -30.63
CA GLU A 210 20.69 7.64 -31.48
C GLU A 210 22.13 8.14 -31.33
N PHE A 211 22.80 7.84 -30.20
CA PHE A 211 24.13 8.36 -29.87
C PHE A 211 25.15 7.27 -29.55
N ASP A 212 24.85 5.99 -29.87
CA ASP A 212 25.73 4.83 -29.66
C ASP A 212 26.29 4.70 -28.23
N TRP A 213 25.50 5.10 -27.23
CA TRP A 213 25.87 4.94 -25.82
C TRP A 213 26.01 3.46 -25.44
N PRO A 214 26.83 3.13 -24.42
CA PRO A 214 26.98 1.75 -23.98
C PRO A 214 25.66 1.18 -23.45
N VAL A 215 25.27 0.02 -23.96
CA VAL A 215 24.02 -0.71 -23.62
C VAL A 215 23.89 -0.98 -22.12
N SER A 216 25.01 -1.11 -21.40
CA SER A 216 25.02 -1.31 -19.95
C SER A 216 24.34 -0.18 -19.18
N LEU A 217 24.31 1.05 -19.71
CA LEU A 217 23.64 2.18 -19.06
C LEU A 217 22.15 1.93 -18.88
N ILE A 218 21.51 1.16 -19.76
CA ILE A 218 20.06 0.88 -19.69
C ILE A 218 19.69 0.16 -18.38
N ALA A 219 20.59 -0.65 -17.81
CA ALA A 219 20.34 -1.37 -16.56
C ALA A 219 20.62 -0.52 -15.29
N MET A 220 21.29 0.63 -15.43
CA MET A 220 21.70 1.46 -14.29
C MET A 220 20.51 2.02 -13.49
N PRO A 221 19.43 2.53 -14.12
CA PRO A 221 18.25 3.02 -13.38
C PRO A 221 17.68 1.96 -12.46
N SER A 222 17.54 0.71 -12.93
CA SER A 222 16.96 -0.37 -12.13
C SER A 222 17.82 -0.73 -10.91
N VAL A 223 19.14 -0.64 -11.01
CA VAL A 223 20.06 -0.81 -9.86
C VAL A 223 19.86 0.31 -8.84
N VAL A 224 19.78 1.55 -9.30
CA VAL A 224 19.53 2.72 -8.44
C VAL A 224 18.17 2.63 -7.78
N ALA A 225 17.13 2.28 -8.52
CA ALA A 225 15.78 2.12 -8.01
C ALA A 225 15.72 1.02 -6.94
N ALA A 226 16.31 -0.15 -7.19
CA ALA A 226 16.39 -1.25 -6.22
C ALA A 226 17.13 -0.83 -4.94
N PHE A 227 18.22 -0.07 -5.06
CA PHE A 227 18.94 0.48 -3.91
C PHE A 227 18.09 1.49 -3.14
N CYS A 228 17.40 2.41 -3.83
CA CYS A 228 16.50 3.37 -3.21
C CYS A 228 15.34 2.66 -2.47
N PHE A 229 14.74 1.63 -3.05
CA PHE A 229 13.71 0.83 -2.39
C PHE A 229 14.23 0.17 -1.11
N LEU A 230 15.45 -0.38 -1.14
CA LEU A 230 16.07 -0.98 0.04
C LEU A 230 16.33 0.06 1.15
N VAL A 231 16.81 1.25 0.78
CA VAL A 231 17.01 2.35 1.74
C VAL A 231 15.67 2.82 2.33
N CYS A 232 14.64 2.97 1.50
CA CYS A 232 13.28 3.31 1.95
C CYS A 232 12.74 2.25 2.92
N ALA A 233 12.83 0.97 2.57
CA ALA A 233 12.41 -0.14 3.43
C ALA A 233 13.15 -0.13 4.78
N GLY A 234 14.46 0.10 4.77
CA GLY A 234 15.26 0.22 5.99
C GLY A 234 14.87 1.42 6.86
N ARG A 235 14.59 2.57 6.24
CA ARG A 235 14.11 3.78 6.95
C ARG A 235 12.74 3.55 7.57
N ASP A 236 11.83 2.92 6.85
CA ASP A 236 10.47 2.65 7.33
C ASP A 236 10.45 1.60 8.43
N TYR A 237 11.30 0.57 8.32
CA TYR A 237 11.54 -0.38 9.41
C TYR A 237 12.05 0.33 10.66
N LYS A 238 13.12 1.13 10.55
CA LYS A 238 13.69 1.86 11.70
C LYS A 238 12.69 2.80 12.36
N ARG A 239 11.86 3.50 11.58
CA ARG A 239 10.82 4.40 12.10
C ARG A 239 9.68 3.67 12.80
N SER A 240 9.46 2.39 12.49
CA SER A 240 8.34 1.60 13.00
C SER A 240 8.76 0.57 14.05
N ALA A 241 10.07 0.36 14.26
CA ALA A 241 10.62 -0.77 15.00
C ALA A 241 10.07 -0.91 16.43
N ASP A 242 9.75 0.20 17.09
CA ASP A 242 9.25 0.22 18.47
C ASP A 242 7.77 -0.22 18.59
N VAL A 243 7.02 -0.11 17.50
CA VAL A 243 5.56 -0.37 17.45
C VAL A 243 5.24 -1.73 16.83
N LEU A 244 6.17 -2.28 16.04
CA LEU A 244 5.98 -3.54 15.32
C LEU A 244 6.01 -4.76 16.26
N VAL A 245 5.08 -5.68 16.04
CA VAL A 245 5.08 -7.00 16.69
C VAL A 245 6.20 -7.88 16.10
N ARG A 246 6.66 -8.89 16.85
CA ARG A 246 7.74 -9.80 16.43
C ARG A 246 7.54 -10.39 15.02
N GLU A 247 6.32 -10.77 14.69
CA GLU A 247 5.98 -11.32 13.37
C GLU A 247 6.12 -10.27 12.26
N GLU A 248 5.62 -9.05 12.47
CA GLU A 248 5.75 -7.95 11.52
C GLU A 248 7.23 -7.58 11.30
N LYS A 249 8.05 -7.63 12.35
CA LYS A 249 9.51 -7.43 12.24
C LYS A 249 10.15 -8.47 11.32
N ILE A 250 9.81 -9.74 11.51
CA ILE A 250 10.34 -10.84 10.67
C ILE A 250 9.91 -10.64 9.21
N LEU A 251 8.65 -10.30 8.96
CA LEU A 251 8.13 -10.06 7.61
C LEU A 251 8.83 -8.87 6.93
N ARG A 252 9.07 -7.76 7.64
CA ARG A 252 9.79 -6.59 7.10
C ARG A 252 11.27 -6.87 6.84
N ILE A 253 11.92 -7.68 7.67
CA ILE A 253 13.29 -8.15 7.43
C ILE A 253 13.33 -9.05 6.20
N LEU A 254 12.39 -9.98 6.08
CA LEU A 254 12.29 -10.89 4.93
C LEU A 254 12.09 -10.11 3.63
N GLU A 255 11.22 -9.11 3.63
CA GLU A 255 11.05 -8.19 2.50
C GLU A 255 12.37 -7.50 2.12
N SER A 256 13.13 -6.99 3.11
CA SER A 256 14.41 -6.32 2.87
C SER A 256 15.46 -7.27 2.28
N VAL A 257 15.46 -8.54 2.71
CA VAL A 257 16.34 -9.58 2.14
C VAL A 257 16.00 -9.83 0.68
N PHE A 258 14.72 -9.95 0.32
CA PHE A 258 14.33 -10.16 -1.08
C PHE A 258 14.54 -8.91 -1.96
N LEU A 259 14.43 -7.70 -1.40
CA LEU A 259 14.85 -6.48 -2.09
C LEU A 259 16.36 -6.46 -2.35
N LEU A 260 17.17 -6.95 -1.40
CA LEU A 260 18.61 -7.12 -1.60
C LEU A 260 18.91 -8.16 -2.70
N CYS A 261 18.13 -9.25 -2.78
CA CYS A 261 18.24 -10.21 -3.88
C CYS A 261 17.95 -9.55 -5.24
N ILE A 262 16.90 -8.74 -5.35
CA ILE A 262 16.58 -7.97 -6.56
C ILE A 262 17.74 -7.03 -6.93
N LEU A 263 18.27 -6.28 -5.95
CA LEU A 263 19.42 -5.40 -6.16
C LEU A 263 20.64 -6.18 -6.68
N SER A 264 20.93 -7.35 -6.09
CA SER A 264 22.05 -8.18 -6.51
C SER A 264 21.89 -8.72 -7.93
N ALA A 265 20.67 -9.10 -8.33
CA ALA A 265 20.37 -9.56 -9.68
C ALA A 265 20.45 -8.41 -10.70
N ALA A 266 19.93 -7.23 -10.36
CA ALA A 266 20.05 -6.04 -11.21
C ALA A 266 21.52 -5.63 -11.40
N ALA A 267 22.31 -5.64 -10.31
CA ALA A 267 23.74 -5.35 -10.37
C ALA A 267 24.51 -6.39 -11.19
N SER A 268 24.20 -7.68 -11.01
CA SER A 268 24.75 -8.77 -11.83
C SER A 268 24.48 -8.54 -13.31
N THR A 269 23.23 -8.24 -13.69
CA THR A 269 22.85 -7.92 -15.07
C THR A 269 23.62 -6.69 -15.60
N TYR A 270 23.78 -5.63 -14.80
CA TYR A 270 24.58 -4.47 -15.16
C TYR A 270 26.05 -4.82 -15.44
N PHE A 271 26.70 -5.61 -14.57
CA PHE A 271 28.08 -6.05 -14.76
C PHE A 271 28.23 -7.01 -15.95
N THR A 272 27.26 -7.90 -16.17
CA THR A 272 27.22 -8.76 -17.36
C THR A 272 27.10 -7.95 -18.65
N LEU A 273 26.36 -6.84 -18.64
CA LEU A 273 26.27 -5.93 -19.79
C LEU A 273 27.53 -5.07 -19.98
N LEU A 274 28.27 -4.78 -18.91
CA LEU A 274 29.58 -4.11 -18.99
C LEU A 274 30.65 -5.03 -19.59
N ASN A 275 30.60 -6.32 -19.27
CA ASN A 275 31.49 -7.30 -19.86
C ASN A 275 31.19 -7.45 -21.36
N LYS A 276 32.23 -7.29 -22.18
CA LYS A 276 32.08 -7.34 -23.65
C LYS A 276 31.88 -8.75 -24.18
N ASP A 277 32.08 -9.78 -23.37
CA ASP A 277 31.97 -11.17 -23.81
C ASP A 277 30.49 -11.60 -23.92
N PRO A 278 29.97 -11.84 -25.13
CA PRO A 278 28.57 -12.23 -25.31
C PRO A 278 28.27 -13.63 -24.78
N ALA A 279 29.29 -14.48 -24.58
CA ALA A 279 29.12 -15.86 -24.09
C ALA A 279 28.67 -15.93 -22.61
N ASP A 280 28.97 -14.88 -21.82
CA ASP A 280 28.65 -14.81 -20.39
C ASP A 280 27.25 -14.22 -20.11
N ARG A 281 26.51 -13.82 -21.15
CA ARG A 281 25.18 -13.20 -21.02
C ARG A 281 24.12 -14.26 -20.74
N ARG A 282 23.97 -14.63 -19.47
CA ARG A 282 22.90 -15.51 -18.97
C ARG A 282 21.93 -14.74 -18.09
N PHE A 283 20.86 -14.25 -18.68
CA PHE A 283 19.84 -13.44 -17.99
C PHE A 283 18.82 -14.30 -17.23
N SER A 284 18.64 -15.57 -17.59
CA SER A 284 17.66 -16.48 -17.00
C SER A 284 17.82 -16.67 -15.49
N ARG A 285 19.07 -16.73 -14.99
CA ARG A 285 19.37 -16.83 -13.56
C ARG A 285 18.91 -15.57 -12.82
N ASP A 286 19.31 -14.41 -13.32
CA ASP A 286 19.01 -13.13 -12.69
C ASP A 286 17.50 -12.84 -12.77
N GLY A 287 16.88 -13.15 -13.91
CA GLY A 287 15.42 -13.09 -14.09
C GLY A 287 14.65 -14.02 -13.15
N PHE A 288 15.15 -15.23 -12.89
CA PHE A 288 14.57 -16.13 -11.88
C PHE A 288 14.63 -15.52 -10.48
N VAL A 289 15.80 -14.97 -10.09
CA VAL A 289 15.98 -14.35 -8.77
C VAL A 289 15.01 -13.18 -8.59
N VAL A 290 14.88 -12.31 -9.60
CA VAL A 290 13.95 -11.17 -9.56
C VAL A 290 12.51 -11.65 -9.45
N ALA A 291 12.10 -12.58 -10.30
CA ALA A 291 10.73 -13.10 -10.32
C ALA A 291 10.34 -13.79 -9.01
N PHE A 292 11.20 -14.68 -8.50
CA PHE A 292 11.00 -15.34 -7.23
C PHE A 292 10.89 -14.33 -6.08
N SER A 293 11.79 -13.34 -6.05
CA SER A 293 11.76 -12.28 -5.04
C SER A 293 10.47 -11.45 -5.10
N MET A 294 10.00 -11.07 -6.28
CA MET A 294 8.75 -10.31 -6.44
C MET A 294 7.52 -11.11 -5.98
N VAL A 295 7.46 -12.41 -6.28
CA VAL A 295 6.39 -13.29 -5.80
C VAL A 295 6.43 -13.42 -4.27
N VAL A 296 7.61 -13.63 -3.67
CA VAL A 296 7.72 -13.72 -2.21
C VAL A 296 7.38 -12.39 -1.54
N ILE A 297 7.84 -11.25 -2.08
CA ILE A 297 7.47 -9.93 -1.58
C ILE A 297 5.96 -9.72 -1.65
N SER A 298 5.31 -10.16 -2.73
CA SER A 298 3.85 -10.11 -2.86
C SER A 298 3.15 -10.88 -1.73
N VAL A 299 3.59 -12.12 -1.44
CA VAL A 299 3.05 -12.92 -0.34
C VAL A 299 3.30 -12.25 1.02
N VAL A 300 4.53 -11.79 1.27
CA VAL A 300 4.91 -11.11 2.52
C VAL A 300 4.06 -9.86 2.74
N ARG A 301 3.84 -9.06 1.70
CA ARG A 301 2.99 -7.85 1.74
C ARG A 301 1.52 -8.20 1.97
N GLY A 302 1.03 -9.30 1.43
CA GLY A 302 -0.32 -9.80 1.73
C GLY A 302 -0.50 -10.18 3.20
N VAL A 303 0.49 -10.86 3.79
CA VAL A 303 0.45 -11.23 5.22
C VAL A 303 0.58 -9.99 6.12
N LEU A 304 1.43 -9.01 5.73
CA LEU A 304 1.53 -7.74 6.44
C LEU A 304 0.22 -6.95 6.40
N ALA A 305 -0.43 -6.86 5.24
CA ALA A 305 -1.73 -6.21 5.12
C ALA A 305 -2.80 -6.87 6.00
N TYR A 306 -2.80 -8.21 6.06
CA TYR A 306 -3.66 -8.96 6.98
C TYR A 306 -3.44 -8.56 8.44
N LYS A 307 -2.17 -8.46 8.86
CA LYS A 307 -1.81 -8.06 10.23
C LYS A 307 -2.14 -6.60 10.53
N GLU A 308 -1.93 -5.70 9.58
CA GLU A 308 -2.27 -4.27 9.72
C GLU A 308 -3.78 -4.09 9.93
N ILE A 309 -4.61 -4.91 9.31
CA ILE A 309 -6.07 -4.89 9.51
C ILE A 309 -6.46 -5.47 10.88
N GLN A 310 -5.78 -6.51 11.36
CA GLN A 310 -6.07 -7.11 12.68
C GLN A 310 -5.63 -6.23 13.85
N LEU A 311 -4.48 -5.55 13.72
CA LEU A 311 -3.83 -4.81 14.81
C LEU A 311 -4.01 -3.29 14.70
N GLY A 312 -4.58 -2.81 13.59
CA GLY A 312 -4.63 -1.40 13.21
C GLY A 312 -3.37 -0.94 12.46
N GLU A 313 -3.53 0.10 11.65
CA GLU A 313 -2.44 0.66 10.85
C GLU A 313 -1.22 1.04 11.71
N VAL A 314 -0.02 0.82 11.17
CA VAL A 314 1.25 1.14 11.86
C VAL A 314 1.35 2.63 12.16
N SER A 315 0.87 3.48 11.25
CA SER A 315 0.76 4.94 11.41
C SER A 315 -0.08 5.31 12.64
N ALA A 316 -1.28 4.74 12.75
CA ALA A 316 -2.21 4.95 13.86
C ALA A 316 -1.64 4.43 15.18
N ARG A 317 -1.02 3.23 15.19
CA ARG A 317 -0.37 2.69 16.39
C ARG A 317 0.81 3.55 16.84
N ARG A 318 1.58 4.12 15.91
CA ARG A 318 2.69 5.03 16.23
C ARG A 318 2.21 6.31 16.91
N LEU A 319 1.10 6.89 16.45
CA LEU A 319 0.52 8.09 17.06
C LEU A 319 0.04 7.85 18.50
N ARG A 320 -0.36 6.61 18.85
CA ARG A 320 -0.74 6.25 20.22
C ARG A 320 0.46 6.12 21.17
N VAL A 321 1.64 5.78 20.65
CA VAL A 321 2.87 5.56 21.44
C VAL A 321 3.69 6.84 21.57
N MET A 322 3.55 7.80 20.64
CA MET A 322 4.19 9.11 20.79
C MET A 322 3.64 9.81 22.04
N PRO A 323 4.50 10.34 22.92
CA PRO A 323 4.04 11.16 24.02
C PRO A 323 3.24 12.32 23.43
N GLN A 324 1.96 12.40 23.79
CA GLN A 324 1.15 13.59 23.56
C GLN A 324 1.98 14.77 24.07
N PRO A 325 2.23 15.82 23.25
CA PRO A 325 2.87 17.00 23.78
C PRO A 325 2.04 17.43 24.99
N GLU A 326 2.65 17.43 26.18
CA GLU A 326 2.01 18.04 27.34
C GLU A 326 1.50 19.39 26.88
N PRO A 327 0.23 19.75 27.15
CA PRO A 327 -0.29 21.05 26.78
C PRO A 327 0.63 22.07 27.43
N THR A 328 1.55 22.59 26.63
CA THR A 328 2.51 23.57 27.08
C THR A 328 1.62 24.71 27.53
N ARG A 329 1.69 25.03 28.82
CA ARG A 329 0.89 26.04 29.51
C ARG A 329 1.31 27.45 29.04
N ARG A 330 1.39 27.64 27.73
CA ARG A 330 1.74 28.87 27.03
C ARG A 330 0.58 29.22 26.12
N SER A 331 -0.32 29.99 26.73
CA SER A 331 -1.07 31.07 26.10
C SER A 331 -1.85 30.73 24.82
N LEU A 332 -3.12 30.36 25.02
CA LEU A 332 -4.19 30.73 24.10
C LEU A 332 -4.31 32.28 24.10
N PHE A 333 -3.49 32.95 23.30
CA PHE A 333 -3.83 34.28 22.79
C PHE A 333 -4.45 34.09 21.41
N PHE A 334 -5.77 33.96 21.40
CA PHE A 334 -6.56 34.20 20.19
C PHE A 334 -6.75 35.71 20.08
N GLU A 335 -6.02 36.34 19.17
CA GLU A 335 -6.30 37.71 18.75
C GLU A 335 -7.34 37.64 17.63
N ILE A 336 -8.62 37.60 18.01
CA ILE A 336 -9.73 37.92 17.09
C ILE A 336 -10.25 39.28 17.53
N GLY A 337 -10.04 40.28 16.68
CA GLY A 337 -10.79 41.54 16.68
C GLY A 337 -10.80 42.29 18.02
N GLY A 338 -9.74 43.06 18.27
CA GLY A 338 -9.83 44.36 18.96
C GLY A 338 -10.76 44.44 20.19
N SER A 339 -10.59 43.58 21.19
CA SER A 339 -11.08 43.88 22.55
C SER A 339 -10.30 43.09 23.59
N ARG A 340 -9.43 43.78 24.36
CA ARG A 340 -8.76 43.19 25.52
C ARG A 340 -9.79 42.97 26.63
N ARG A 341 -10.24 41.73 26.81
CA ARG A 341 -10.78 41.27 28.10
C ARG A 341 -9.83 40.24 28.70
N THR A 342 -9.19 40.63 29.79
CA THR A 342 -8.45 39.75 30.69
C THR A 342 -9.41 38.79 31.38
N VAL A 343 -9.37 37.51 31.02
CA VAL A 343 -9.97 36.44 31.84
C VAL A 343 -8.86 35.89 32.72
N THR A 344 -8.88 36.25 34.00
CA THR A 344 -8.02 35.65 35.01
C THR A 344 -8.49 34.21 35.30
N PRO A 345 -7.60 33.21 35.25
CA PRO A 345 -7.96 31.86 35.66
C PRO A 345 -8.13 31.80 37.19
N ARG A 346 -9.31 31.39 37.66
CA ARG A 346 -9.54 31.04 39.07
C ARG A 346 -8.62 29.88 39.44
N SER A 347 -7.85 30.06 40.50
CA SER A 347 -7.04 29.00 41.11
C SER A 347 -7.93 27.90 41.69
N PRO A 348 -7.45 26.64 41.74
CA PRO A 348 -8.12 25.60 42.52
C PRO A 348 -7.89 25.88 44.01
N SER A 349 -8.97 26.11 44.75
CA SER A 349 -8.94 26.19 46.21
C SER A 349 -8.52 24.85 46.80
N ARG A 350 -7.41 24.84 47.55
CA ARG A 350 -7.02 23.77 48.47
C ARG A 350 -8.12 23.61 49.54
N PRO A 351 -8.43 22.38 50.00
CA PRO A 351 -9.19 22.19 51.22
C PRO A 351 -8.26 22.51 52.40
N SER A 352 -8.60 23.56 53.15
CA SER A 352 -8.01 23.86 54.45
C SER A 352 -8.61 22.92 55.49
N SER A 353 -7.72 22.14 56.11
CA SER A 353 -7.90 21.58 57.44
C SER A 353 -8.06 22.70 58.48
N GLU A 354 -9.10 22.65 59.32
CA GLU A 354 -9.03 22.92 60.76
C GLU A 354 -10.38 22.67 61.45
N LEU A 355 -10.34 21.72 62.39
CA LEU A 355 -11.00 21.64 63.70
C LEU A 355 -12.27 22.48 63.97
N GLN A 356 -13.36 21.76 64.27
CA GLN A 356 -14.11 21.88 65.53
C GLN A 356 -14.64 20.52 65.97
#